data_AF-A0A1G2X2U6-F1
#
_entry.id   AF-A0A1G2X2U6-F1
#
_cell.length_a   1.000
_cell.length_b   1.000
_cell.length_c   1.000
_cell.angle_alpha   90.00
_cell.angle_beta   90.00
_cell.angle_gamma   90.00
#
_symmetry.space_group_name_H-M   'P 1'
#
loop_
_entity.id
_entity.type
_entity.pdbx_description
1 polymer ?
#
loop_
_entity_poly.entity_id
_entity_poly.type
_entity_poly.pdbx_seq_one_letter_code
_entity_poly.pdbx_strand_id
1 'polypeptide(L)'
;MLTKDQKRGLTIALRIVEENMQKIDQLLENKTYEGILYDTNCRVAPDAKEEILKRVSFIKARINYIATVFALEKEYREGLRKIFGILPSCWEIIENVKSKRLKRYGNVQNGLDMALDPQLNAITDLILEMEQLLGSISKQTFE
;
A
#
# COMPACT_ATOMS: atom_id res chain seq x y z
N MET A 1 27.66 16.63 -14.86
CA MET A 1 26.18 16.54 -14.91
C MET A 1 25.78 15.07 -15.06
N LEU A 2 24.64 14.67 -14.50
CA LEU A 2 24.16 13.27 -14.58
C LEU A 2 23.66 12.93 -16.00
N THR A 3 23.92 11.70 -16.45
CA THR A 3 23.32 11.15 -17.68
C THR A 3 21.81 10.91 -17.50
N LYS A 4 21.08 10.69 -18.60
CA LYS A 4 19.63 10.40 -18.54
C LYS A 4 19.32 9.16 -17.68
N ASP A 5 20.11 8.10 -17.83
CA ASP A 5 19.92 6.86 -17.06
C ASP A 5 20.27 7.06 -15.58
N GLN A 6 21.32 7.84 -15.27
CA GLN A 6 21.66 8.21 -13.90
C GLN A 6 20.57 9.06 -13.25
N LYS A 7 20.00 10.04 -13.99
CA LYS A 7 18.86 10.84 -13.52
C LYS A 7 17.64 9.96 -13.24
N ARG A 8 17.33 9.03 -14.13
CA ARG A 8 16.21 8.09 -13.95
C ARG A 8 16.42 7.20 -12.72
N GLY A 9 17.60 6.60 -12.58
CA GLY A 9 17.95 5.77 -11.43
C GLY A 9 17.86 6.56 -10.11
N LEU A 10 18.42 7.76 -10.07
CA LEU A 10 18.36 8.64 -8.91
C LEU A 10 16.91 9.03 -8.55
N THR A 11 16.10 9.37 -9.55
CA THR A 11 14.69 9.72 -9.36
C THR A 11 13.90 8.57 -8.74
N ILE A 12 14.10 7.35 -9.25
CA ILE A 12 13.43 6.16 -8.71
C ILE A 12 13.85 5.92 -7.25
N ALA A 13 15.15 5.97 -6.97
CA ALA A 13 15.67 5.74 -5.63
C ALA A 13 15.15 6.76 -4.61
N LEU A 14 15.24 8.06 -4.92
CA LEU A 14 14.78 9.12 -4.02
C LEU A 14 13.28 9.07 -3.78
N ARG A 15 12.50 8.71 -4.80
CA ARG A 15 11.05 8.52 -4.65
C ARG A 15 10.73 7.37 -3.70
N ILE A 16 11.44 6.24 -3.78
CA ILE A 16 11.21 5.12 -2.85
C ILE A 16 11.50 5.56 -1.41
N VAL A 17 12.56 6.33 -1.20
CA VAL A 17 12.88 6.90 0.12
C VAL A 17 11.77 7.84 0.58
N GLU A 18 11.32 8.76 -0.28
CA GLU A 18 10.22 9.69 0.02
C GLU A 18 8.92 8.96 0.38
N GLU A 19 8.53 7.93 -0.38
CA GLU A 19 7.35 7.12 -0.11
C GLU A 19 7.45 6.40 1.25
N ASN A 20 8.64 5.92 1.63
CA ASN A 20 8.84 5.31 2.94
C ASN A 20 8.83 6.35 4.09
N MET A 21 9.39 7.54 3.87
CA MET A 21 9.29 8.64 4.83
C MET A 21 7.83 9.03 5.09
N GLN A 22 7.01 9.09 4.03
CA GLN A 22 5.58 9.34 4.15
C GLN A 22 4.86 8.27 4.97
N LYS A 23 5.21 6.99 4.80
CA LYS A 23 4.65 5.89 5.60
C LYS A 23 5.03 6.00 7.08
N ILE A 24 6.27 6.37 7.38
CA ILE A 24 6.73 6.57 8.76
C ILE A 24 5.93 7.68 9.43
N ASP A 25 5.75 8.82 8.76
CA ASP A 25 4.92 9.92 9.27
C ASP A 25 3.50 9.45 9.59
N GLN A 26 2.87 8.73 8.65
CA GLN A 26 1.51 8.19 8.83
C GLN A 26 1.40 7.21 10.00
N LEU A 27 2.39 6.33 10.20
CA LEU A 27 2.42 5.38 11.32
C LEU A 27 2.60 6.08 12.67
N LEU A 28 3.39 7.15 12.72
CA LEU A 28 3.60 7.92 13.95
C LEU A 28 2.39 8.80 14.27
N GLU A 29 1.66 9.28 13.27
CA GLU A 29 0.40 10.03 13.43
C GLU A 29 -0.74 9.12 13.90
N ASN A 30 -0.90 7.95 13.27
CA ASN A 30 -1.93 6.97 13.59
C ASN A 30 -1.46 6.05 14.74
N LYS A 31 -1.60 6.54 15.98
CA LYS A 31 -1.08 5.88 17.19
C LYS A 31 -1.49 4.41 17.33
N THR A 32 -2.71 4.08 16.93
CA THR A 32 -3.28 2.75 17.06
C THR A 32 -4.19 2.45 15.88
N TYR A 33 -4.05 1.25 15.32
CA TYR A 33 -5.00 0.62 14.42
C TYR A 33 -5.43 -0.69 15.08
N GLU A 34 -6.71 -0.81 15.42
CA GLU A 34 -7.32 -2.04 15.92
C GLU A 34 -7.99 -2.73 14.74
N GLY A 35 -7.42 -3.87 14.33
CA GLY A 35 -7.87 -4.60 13.16
C GLY A 35 -8.62 -5.88 13.53
N ILE A 36 -9.17 -6.56 12.52
CA ILE A 36 -9.93 -7.81 12.75
C ILE A 36 -8.98 -8.98 13.09
N LEU A 37 -7.83 -9.06 12.39
CA LEU A 37 -6.87 -10.16 12.51
C LEU A 37 -5.50 -9.71 13.04
N TYR A 38 -5.29 -8.42 13.21
CA TYR A 38 -4.06 -7.86 13.76
C TYR A 38 -4.30 -6.45 14.28
N ASP A 39 -3.56 -6.08 15.32
CA ASP A 39 -3.48 -4.71 15.81
C ASP A 39 -2.13 -4.13 15.46
N THR A 40 -2.10 -2.84 15.16
CA THR A 40 -0.87 -2.07 15.05
C THR A 40 -0.87 -1.00 16.12
N ASN A 41 0.20 -0.96 16.91
CA ASN A 41 0.38 0.04 17.95
C ASN A 41 1.77 0.66 17.83
N CYS A 42 1.82 1.94 17.51
CA CYS A 42 3.07 2.69 17.45
C CYS A 42 3.28 3.44 18.77
N ARG A 43 3.63 2.71 19.83
CA ARG A 43 3.99 3.33 21.13
C ARG A 43 5.43 3.84 21.05
N VAL A 44 5.55 5.15 20.89
CA VAL A 44 6.83 5.87 20.95
C VAL A 44 6.68 7.00 21.96
N ALA A 45 7.72 7.23 22.76
CA ALA A 45 7.74 8.36 23.69
C ALA A 45 7.58 9.69 22.92
N PRO A 46 6.86 10.70 23.44
CA PRO A 46 6.55 11.92 22.68
C PRO A 46 7.77 12.65 22.15
N ASP A 47 8.85 12.72 22.94
CA ASP A 47 10.15 13.29 22.59
C ASP A 47 10.83 12.52 21.45
N ALA A 48 10.85 11.19 21.53
CA ALA A 48 11.39 10.34 20.48
C ALA A 48 10.56 10.44 19.18
N LYS A 49 9.24 10.54 19.28
CA LYS A 49 8.36 10.76 18.12
C LYS A 49 8.68 12.09 17.45
N GLU A 50 8.77 13.17 18.21
CA GLU A 50 9.08 14.50 17.69
C GLU A 50 10.44 14.51 16.96
N GLU A 51 11.45 13.90 17.58
CA GLU A 51 12.79 13.84 17.00
C GLU A 51 12.84 12.97 15.72
N ILE A 52 12.06 11.89 15.65
CA ILE A 52 11.93 11.09 14.41
C ILE A 52 11.24 11.91 13.32
N LEU A 53 10.12 12.58 13.61
CA LEU A 53 9.41 13.42 12.63
C LEU A 53 10.29 14.57 12.12
N LYS A 54 11.10 15.16 12.99
CA LYS A 54 12.10 16.16 12.61
C LYS A 54 13.11 15.60 11.61
N ARG A 55 13.61 14.38 11.83
CA ARG A 55 14.52 13.68 10.90
C ARG A 55 13.84 13.35 9.58
N VAL A 56 12.58 12.91 9.60
CA VAL A 56 11.79 12.68 8.39
C VAL A 56 11.66 13.97 7.57
N SER A 57 11.32 15.09 8.21
CA SER A 57 11.27 16.41 7.58
C SER A 57 12.62 16.80 6.94
N PHE A 58 13.73 16.62 7.67
CA PHE A 58 15.06 16.90 7.11
C PHE A 58 15.41 16.04 5.91
N ILE A 59 15.06 14.74 5.92
CA ILE A 59 15.27 13.85 4.78
C ILE A 59 14.46 14.33 3.57
N LYS A 60 13.18 14.64 3.74
CA LYS A 60 12.32 15.19 2.67
C LYS A 60 12.88 16.50 2.10
N ALA A 61 13.37 17.39 2.96
CA ALA A 61 14.02 18.64 2.53
C ALA A 61 15.29 18.39 1.70
N ARG A 62 16.11 17.38 2.07
CA ARG A 62 17.28 16.98 1.29
C ARG A 62 16.89 16.36 -0.05
N ILE A 63 15.85 15.55 -0.11
CA ILE A 63 15.32 15.01 -1.37
C ILE A 63 14.90 16.15 -2.30
N ASN A 64 14.15 17.14 -1.77
CA ASN A 64 13.71 18.30 -2.55
C ASN A 64 14.89 19.13 -3.09
N TYR A 65 15.94 19.33 -2.27
CA TYR A 65 17.15 20.02 -2.70
C TYR A 65 17.84 19.26 -3.86
N ILE A 66 18.02 17.94 -3.73
CA ILE A 66 18.65 17.12 -4.78
C ILE A 66 17.78 17.14 -6.05
N ALA A 67 16.45 17.00 -5.92
CA ALA A 67 15.54 17.06 -7.04
C ALA A 67 15.65 18.39 -7.81
N THR A 68 15.77 19.50 -7.08
CA THR A 68 15.93 20.84 -7.66
C THR A 68 17.28 21.00 -8.36
N VAL A 69 18.38 20.69 -7.67
CA VAL A 69 19.76 20.87 -8.20
C VAL A 69 20.02 20.02 -9.44
N PHE A 70 19.48 18.80 -9.48
CA PHE A 70 19.70 17.88 -10.60
C PHE A 70 18.57 17.91 -11.64
N ALA A 71 17.56 18.77 -11.46
CA ALA A 71 16.36 18.86 -12.28
C ALA A 71 15.76 17.47 -12.53
N LEU A 72 15.40 16.79 -11.43
CA LEU A 72 14.74 15.49 -11.46
C LEU A 72 13.24 15.68 -11.72
N GLU A 73 12.67 14.81 -12.54
CA GLU A 73 11.27 14.90 -12.92
C GLU A 73 10.37 14.28 -11.84
N LYS A 74 9.36 15.05 -11.41
CA LYS A 74 8.30 14.54 -10.54
C LYS A 74 7.28 13.76 -11.36
N GLU A 75 7.01 12.52 -10.96
CA GLU A 75 5.95 11.71 -11.58
C GLU A 75 4.61 12.01 -10.89
N TYR A 76 3.60 12.38 -11.68
CA TYR A 76 2.22 12.39 -11.20
C TYR A 76 1.70 10.95 -11.14
N ARG A 77 1.19 10.56 -9.98
CA ARG A 77 0.61 9.24 -9.75
C ARG A 77 -0.83 9.39 -9.30
N GLU A 78 -1.74 8.86 -10.08
CA GLU A 78 -3.15 8.87 -9.78
C GLU A 78 -3.45 7.91 -8.60
N GLY A 79 -4.03 8.44 -7.53
CA GLY A 79 -4.37 7.66 -6.33
C GLY A 79 -5.36 6.53 -6.62
N LEU A 80 -6.34 6.79 -7.49
CA LEU A 80 -7.32 5.77 -7.90
C LEU A 80 -6.65 4.57 -8.58
N ARG A 81 -5.66 4.82 -9.43
CA ARG A 81 -4.89 3.74 -10.07
C ARG A 81 -4.11 2.90 -9.06
N LYS A 82 -3.62 3.50 -7.97
CA LYS A 82 -2.98 2.75 -6.88
C LYS A 82 -3.98 1.86 -6.15
N ILE A 83 -5.16 2.40 -5.81
CA ILE A 83 -6.23 1.64 -5.15
C ILE A 83 -6.68 0.48 -6.05
N PHE A 84 -6.94 0.77 -7.32
CA PHE A 84 -7.31 -0.24 -8.31
C PHE A 84 -6.25 -1.35 -8.44
N GLY A 85 -4.96 -1.03 -8.33
CA GLY A 85 -3.90 -2.02 -8.36
C GLY A 85 -3.80 -2.91 -7.11
N ILE A 86 -4.40 -2.51 -5.98
CA ILE A 86 -4.39 -3.30 -4.74
C ILE A 86 -5.44 -4.42 -4.80
N LEU A 87 -6.64 -4.13 -5.32
CA LEU A 87 -7.79 -5.03 -5.29
C LEU A 87 -7.51 -6.42 -5.92
N PRO A 88 -6.78 -6.53 -7.05
CA PRO A 88 -6.44 -7.83 -7.63
C PRO A 88 -5.66 -8.73 -6.68
N SER A 89 -4.71 -8.15 -5.95
CA SER A 89 -3.91 -8.91 -4.97
C SER A 89 -4.77 -9.42 -3.82
N CYS A 90 -5.79 -8.68 -3.41
CA CYS A 90 -6.68 -9.07 -2.32
C CYS A 90 -7.52 -10.30 -2.70
N TRP A 91 -8.21 -10.28 -3.84
CA TRP A 91 -9.02 -11.43 -4.22
C TRP A 91 -8.16 -12.65 -4.58
N GLU A 92 -6.96 -12.47 -5.13
CA GLU A 92 -6.01 -13.57 -5.36
C GLU A 92 -5.60 -14.25 -4.04
N ILE A 93 -5.33 -13.47 -2.99
CA ILE A 93 -5.03 -14.00 -1.65
C ILE A 93 -6.22 -14.80 -1.11
N ILE A 94 -7.44 -14.28 -1.26
CA ILE A 94 -8.67 -14.96 -0.80
C ILE A 94 -8.90 -16.28 -1.55
N GLU A 95 -8.75 -16.28 -2.88
CA GLU A 95 -8.84 -17.51 -3.68
C GLU A 95 -7.79 -18.55 -3.27
N ASN A 96 -6.60 -18.10 -2.85
CA ASN A 96 -5.51 -18.94 -2.37
C ASN A 96 -5.77 -19.60 -1.01
N VAL A 97 -6.75 -19.13 -0.23
CA VAL A 97 -7.10 -19.67 1.09
C VAL A 97 -8.46 -20.39 1.12
N LYS A 98 -9.08 -20.64 -0.04
CA LYS A 98 -10.26 -21.52 -0.12
C LYS A 98 -9.95 -22.94 0.35
N SER A 99 -10.96 -23.61 0.90
CA SER A 99 -10.87 -24.96 1.49
C SER A 99 -10.07 -25.96 0.64
N LYS A 100 -10.30 -25.96 -0.68
CA LYS A 100 -9.61 -26.82 -1.66
C LYS A 100 -8.08 -26.64 -1.67
N ARG A 101 -7.60 -25.41 -1.42
CA ARG A 101 -6.17 -25.04 -1.42
C ARG A 101 -5.55 -25.15 -0.04
N LEU A 102 -6.36 -25.15 1.03
CA LEU A 102 -5.87 -25.33 2.41
C LEU A 102 -5.30 -26.73 2.68
N LYS A 103 -5.57 -27.72 1.81
CA LYS A 103 -4.93 -29.05 1.88
C LYS A 103 -3.40 -28.98 1.92
N ARG A 104 -2.80 -27.91 1.36
CA ARG A 104 -1.34 -27.68 1.41
C ARG A 104 -0.81 -27.40 2.82
N TYR A 105 -1.70 -27.06 3.76
CA TYR A 105 -1.38 -26.77 5.16
C TYR A 105 -1.78 -27.91 6.12
N GLY A 106 -2.26 -29.05 5.60
CA GLY A 106 -2.63 -30.21 6.39
C GLY A 106 -4.02 -30.76 6.05
N ASN A 107 -4.52 -31.66 6.90
CA ASN A 107 -5.83 -32.27 6.72
C ASN A 107 -6.94 -31.22 6.85
N VAL A 108 -7.77 -31.12 5.80
CA VAL A 108 -8.96 -30.27 5.80
C VAL A 108 -10.11 -31.01 6.47
N GLN A 109 -10.76 -30.36 7.43
CA GLN A 109 -11.93 -30.93 8.11
C GLN A 109 -13.12 -31.07 7.14
N ASN A 110 -13.88 -32.16 7.29
CA ASN A 110 -15.10 -32.37 6.53
C ASN A 110 -16.09 -31.23 6.80
N GLY A 111 -16.64 -30.64 5.72
CA GLY A 111 -17.58 -29.53 5.79
C GLY A 111 -16.96 -28.15 5.95
N LEU A 112 -15.62 -28.02 5.96
CA LEU A 112 -14.95 -26.71 5.98
C LEU A 112 -15.30 -25.89 4.73
N ASP A 113 -15.41 -26.54 3.58
CA ASP A 113 -15.86 -25.94 2.33
C ASP A 113 -17.24 -25.28 2.47
N MET A 114 -18.19 -25.97 3.10
CA MET A 114 -19.55 -25.45 3.32
C MET A 114 -19.58 -24.26 4.29
N ALA A 115 -18.67 -24.20 5.27
CA ALA A 115 -18.64 -23.12 6.26
C ALA A 115 -17.80 -21.91 5.82
N LEU A 116 -16.63 -22.16 5.23
CA LEU A 116 -15.62 -21.13 4.93
C LEU A 116 -15.81 -20.53 3.54
N ASP A 117 -15.97 -21.36 2.51
CA ASP A 117 -15.92 -20.88 1.12
C ASP A 117 -17.03 -19.87 0.79
N PRO A 118 -18.28 -19.98 1.30
CA PRO A 118 -19.28 -18.93 1.12
C PRO A 118 -18.87 -17.57 1.67
N GLN A 119 -18.18 -17.53 2.81
CA GLN A 119 -17.71 -16.28 3.42
C GLN A 119 -16.57 -15.67 2.59
N LEU A 120 -15.64 -16.50 2.11
CA LEU A 120 -14.57 -16.06 1.22
C LEU A 120 -15.09 -15.59 -0.15
N ASN A 121 -16.15 -16.23 -0.66
CA ASN A 121 -16.82 -15.80 -1.88
C ASN A 121 -17.48 -14.43 -1.69
N ALA A 122 -18.19 -14.20 -0.58
CA ALA A 122 -18.77 -12.88 -0.29
C ALA A 122 -17.71 -11.76 -0.21
N ILE A 123 -16.54 -12.04 0.38
CA ILE A 123 -15.41 -11.09 0.37
C ILE A 123 -14.92 -10.84 -1.07
N THR A 124 -14.81 -11.89 -1.87
CA THR A 124 -14.38 -11.79 -3.28
C THR A 124 -15.34 -10.94 -4.10
N ASP A 125 -16.65 -11.16 -3.94
CA ASP A 125 -17.69 -10.42 -4.66
C ASP A 125 -17.61 -8.92 -4.34
N LEU A 126 -17.46 -8.56 -3.05
CA LEU A 126 -17.26 -7.17 -2.63
C LEU A 126 -15.98 -6.54 -3.21
N ILE A 127 -14.88 -7.30 -3.32
CA ILE A 127 -13.65 -6.80 -3.94
C ILE A 127 -13.88 -6.52 -5.44
N LEU A 128 -14.57 -7.41 -6.15
CA LEU A 128 -14.89 -7.24 -7.56
C LEU A 128 -15.87 -6.08 -7.79
N GLU A 129 -16.84 -5.88 -6.91
CA GLU A 129 -17.73 -4.72 -6.93
C GLU A 129 -16.93 -3.41 -6.78
N MET A 130 -15.96 -3.35 -5.87
CA MET A 130 -15.07 -2.19 -5.76
C MET A 130 -14.25 -1.95 -7.03
N GLU A 131 -13.75 -3.00 -7.70
CA GLU A 131 -13.05 -2.87 -8.98
C GLU A 131 -13.97 -2.26 -10.05
N GLN A 132 -15.23 -2.72 -10.13
CA GLN A 132 -16.21 -2.19 -11.09
C GLN A 132 -16.55 -0.72 -10.82
N LEU A 133 -16.71 -0.34 -9.55
CA LEU A 133 -16.98 1.04 -9.14
C LEU A 133 -15.81 1.96 -9.55
N LEU A 134 -14.58 1.57 -9.23
CA LEU A 134 -13.38 2.34 -9.60
C LEU A 134 -13.19 2.42 -11.13
N GLY A 135 -13.47 1.32 -11.85
CA GLY A 135 -13.48 1.29 -13.30
C GLY A 135 -14.50 2.23 -13.93
N SER A 136 -15.64 2.43 -13.27
CA SER A 136 -16.69 3.35 -13.74
C SER A 136 -16.33 4.81 -13.48
N ILE A 137 -15.74 5.12 -12.32
CA ILE A 137 -15.26 6.47 -11.96
C ILE A 137 -14.16 6.94 -12.93
N SER A 138 -13.21 6.05 -13.26
CA SER A 138 -12.14 6.38 -14.20
C SER A 138 -12.68 6.75 -15.58
N LYS A 139 -13.72 6.07 -16.10
CA LYS A 139 -14.33 6.39 -17.40
C LYS A 139 -15.01 7.76 -17.45
N GLN A 140 -15.66 8.18 -16.35
CA GLN A 140 -16.35 9.48 -16.26
C GLN A 140 -15.40 10.67 -16.15
N THR A 141 -14.13 10.45 -15.81
CA THR A 141 -13.14 11.54 -15.63
C THR A 141 -12.44 11.91 -16.95
N PHE A 142 -12.68 11.15 -18.03
CA PHE A 142 -12.09 11.38 -19.37
C PHE A 142 -13.13 11.73 -20.46
N GLU A 143 -14.38 12.03 -20.07
CA GLU A 143 -15.41 12.67 -20.90
C GLU A 143 -15.61 14.12 -20.46
#